data_AF-A0A853AC27-F1
#
_entry.id   AF-A0A853AC27-F1
#
_cell.length_a   1.000
_cell.length_b   1.000
_cell.length_c   1.000
_cell.angle_alpha   90.00
_cell.angle_beta   90.00
_cell.angle_gamma   90.00
#
_symmetry.space_group_name_H-M   'P 1'
#
loop_
_entity.id
_entity.type
_entity.pdbx_description
1 polymer ?
#
loop_
_entity_poly.entity_id
_entity_poly.type
_entity_poly.pdbx_seq_one_letter_code
_entity_poly.pdbx_strand_id
1 'polypeptide(L)'
;MTPRPARQWRVPGAVLAAFVGVGVVGGLTGALGGGGEQTQFTSEDTAVYSEGRTYTGPPVQRFLPADSQQLAQGLAASERVHGVCFGWKLVDGSTKQADQGSSRGPGVPADTCPRWAEVEVVVALGSGDDPDAAAVRVSGSPDLRPLPTQSDFVELGVTADALAEEPVSVTGQAALGLPLLLVERGALTAPPEPGEAPGSGAVPPLPPAGGAGSSSWMLWGSLGGLGAVAVVALVLGFRARSRQGAASDTPAPPPPGPPPGPPPPGPPGPPPAGPPGPPPAGPPGPFPGQAPPPGRPPQPPPWPPGPGR
;
A
#
# COMPACT_ATOMS: atom_id res chain seq x y z
N MET A 1 -26.32 38.20 -56.95
CA MET A 1 -26.24 37.13 -55.94
C MET A 1 -24.89 37.23 -55.26
N THR A 2 -24.85 37.89 -54.11
CA THR A 2 -23.63 38.18 -53.35
C THR A 2 -23.51 37.18 -52.19
N PRO A 3 -22.41 36.41 -52.09
CA PRO A 3 -22.26 35.43 -51.01
C PRO A 3 -22.00 36.12 -49.67
N ARG A 4 -22.72 35.67 -48.63
CA ARG A 4 -22.56 36.10 -47.23
C ARG A 4 -21.19 35.68 -46.69
N PRO A 5 -20.49 36.52 -45.90
CA PRO A 5 -19.29 36.10 -45.20
C PRO A 5 -19.64 35.18 -44.01
N ALA A 6 -18.93 34.05 -43.93
CA ALA A 6 -19.00 33.09 -42.83
C ALA A 6 -18.33 33.67 -41.58
N ARG A 7 -19.06 33.62 -40.46
CA ARG A 7 -18.65 34.13 -39.15
C ARG A 7 -17.72 33.10 -38.49
N GLN A 8 -16.40 33.26 -38.65
CA GLN A 8 -15.42 32.46 -37.90
C GLN A 8 -15.47 32.84 -36.41
N TRP A 9 -15.93 31.91 -35.59
CA TRP A 9 -15.73 31.96 -34.14
C TRP A 9 -14.31 31.50 -33.83
N ARG A 10 -13.45 32.46 -33.44
CA ARG A 10 -12.21 32.17 -32.73
C ARG A 10 -12.59 31.84 -31.29
N VAL A 11 -12.51 30.56 -30.93
CA VAL A 11 -12.50 30.14 -29.52
C VAL A 11 -11.09 30.41 -28.99
N PRO A 12 -10.89 31.32 -28.03
CA PRO A 12 -9.59 31.50 -27.41
C PRO A 12 -9.23 30.24 -26.63
N GLY A 13 -8.03 29.71 -26.89
CA GLY A 13 -7.43 28.65 -26.10
C GLY A 13 -7.33 29.10 -24.66
N ALA A 14 -8.07 28.40 -23.79
CA ALA A 14 -7.96 28.51 -22.36
C ALA A 14 -7.70 27.11 -21.82
N VAL A 15 -6.43 26.87 -21.52
CA VAL A 15 -5.93 26.09 -20.39
C VAL A 15 -6.57 24.71 -20.21
N LEU A 16 -5.96 23.75 -20.90
CA LEU A 16 -5.93 22.34 -20.50
C LEU A 16 -5.18 22.23 -19.17
N ALA A 17 -5.92 22.32 -18.07
CA ALA A 17 -5.51 21.84 -16.75
C ALA A 17 -6.75 21.24 -16.07
N ALA A 18 -7.33 20.24 -16.73
CA ALA A 18 -8.29 19.35 -16.08
C ALA A 18 -7.48 18.42 -15.18
N PHE A 19 -7.53 18.71 -13.89
CA PHE A 19 -7.19 17.85 -12.78
C PHE A 19 -7.40 16.37 -13.12
N VAL A 20 -6.32 15.60 -13.14
CA VAL A 20 -6.37 14.15 -12.89
C VAL A 20 -6.63 13.99 -11.39
N GLY A 21 -7.84 14.36 -11.00
CA GLY A 21 -8.46 14.05 -9.72
C GLY A 21 -9.68 13.23 -10.07
N VAL A 22 -9.62 11.94 -9.78
CA VAL A 22 -10.71 10.96 -9.59
C VAL A 22 -10.09 9.60 -9.91
N GLY A 23 -9.74 8.89 -8.84
CA GLY A 23 -9.14 7.56 -8.89
C GLY A 23 -8.74 6.98 -7.53
N VAL A 24 -8.95 7.71 -6.41
CA VAL A 24 -8.71 7.20 -5.04
C VAL A 24 -9.93 7.51 -4.14
N VAL A 25 -11.15 7.41 -4.67
CA VAL A 25 -12.39 7.56 -3.89
C VAL A 25 -13.11 6.21 -3.68
N GLY A 26 -12.42 5.09 -3.97
CA GLY A 26 -13.02 3.75 -3.90
C GLY A 26 -12.85 2.98 -2.58
N GLY A 27 -12.05 3.46 -1.62
CA GLY A 27 -11.64 2.65 -0.45
C GLY A 27 -11.98 3.20 0.94
N LEU A 28 -12.57 4.39 1.05
CA LEU A 28 -12.79 5.03 2.36
C LEU A 28 -14.16 4.74 3.02
N THR A 29 -15.02 3.95 2.38
CA THR A 29 -16.38 3.67 2.91
C THR A 29 -16.48 2.39 3.75
N GLY A 30 -15.38 1.69 4.02
CA GLY A 30 -15.36 0.47 4.86
C GLY A 30 -15.20 0.70 6.38
N ALA A 31 -14.67 1.85 6.81
CA ALA A 31 -14.14 2.00 8.18
C ALA A 31 -15.11 2.62 9.22
N LEU A 32 -16.39 2.86 8.91
CA LEU A 32 -17.34 3.48 9.86
C LEU A 32 -18.13 2.46 10.70
N GLY A 33 -17.52 1.29 10.95
CA GLY A 33 -18.10 0.19 11.71
C GLY A 33 -17.31 -0.17 12.97
N GLY A 34 -17.15 0.77 13.91
CA GLY A 34 -16.98 0.41 15.33
C GLY A 34 -15.63 -0.12 15.82
N GLY A 35 -14.49 0.31 15.25
CA GLY A 35 -13.18 0.20 15.90
C GLY A 35 -12.86 1.52 16.60
N GLY A 36 -12.57 1.52 17.91
CA GLY A 36 -12.08 2.72 18.58
C GLY A 36 -10.82 3.24 17.89
N GLU A 37 -10.62 4.56 17.87
CA GLU A 37 -9.39 5.17 17.32
C GLU A 37 -8.17 4.47 17.94
N GLN A 38 -7.46 3.69 17.12
CA GLN A 38 -6.34 2.92 17.60
C GLN A 38 -5.20 3.91 17.90
N THR A 39 -4.95 4.18 19.18
CA THR A 39 -3.91 5.12 19.64
C THR A 39 -2.54 4.47 19.75
N GLN A 40 -2.46 3.16 19.52
CA GLN A 40 -1.23 2.37 19.57
C GLN A 40 -0.99 1.70 18.22
N PHE A 41 0.27 1.38 17.94
CA PHE A 41 0.61 0.71 16.68
C PHE A 41 0.11 -0.73 16.62
N THR A 42 0.04 -1.44 17.75
CA THR A 42 -0.39 -2.84 17.85
C THR A 42 -1.75 -2.95 18.53
N SER A 43 -2.42 -4.08 18.32
CA SER A 43 -3.66 -4.47 19.01
C SER A 43 -3.44 -5.75 19.83
N GLU A 44 -4.53 -6.41 20.26
CA GLU A 44 -4.48 -7.74 20.85
C GLU A 44 -4.18 -8.85 19.82
N ASP A 45 -4.50 -8.60 18.54
CA ASP A 45 -4.33 -9.56 17.43
C ASP A 45 -3.03 -9.34 16.66
N THR A 46 -2.34 -8.23 16.90
CA THR A 46 -1.10 -7.87 16.21
C THR A 46 0.06 -7.57 17.15
N ALA A 47 1.27 -7.87 16.71
CA ALA A 47 2.51 -7.65 17.45
C ALA A 47 3.49 -6.76 16.69
N VAL A 48 4.48 -6.22 17.40
CA VAL A 48 5.64 -5.60 16.74
C VAL A 48 6.51 -6.70 16.14
N TYR A 49 6.89 -6.53 14.87
CA TYR A 49 7.77 -7.46 14.18
C TYR A 49 9.13 -7.58 14.87
N SER A 50 9.59 -8.83 15.04
CA SER A 50 10.90 -9.15 15.59
C SER A 50 11.63 -10.13 14.68
N GLU A 51 12.86 -9.79 14.31
CA GLU A 51 13.69 -10.62 13.41
C GLU A 51 14.04 -12.00 14.00
N GLY A 52 14.02 -12.14 15.33
CA GLY A 52 14.28 -13.39 16.02
C GLY A 52 13.10 -14.37 16.09
N ARG A 53 11.93 -13.98 15.57
CA ARG A 53 10.74 -14.85 15.53
C ARG A 53 10.56 -15.44 14.13
N THR A 54 10.14 -16.70 14.09
CA THR A 54 9.72 -17.38 12.86
C THR A 54 8.24 -17.15 12.66
N TYR A 55 7.85 -16.77 11.45
CA TYR A 55 6.47 -16.53 11.04
C TYR A 55 6.13 -17.51 9.92
N THR A 56 5.03 -18.23 10.04
CA THR A 56 4.63 -19.32 9.13
C THR A 56 3.32 -19.04 8.40
N GLY A 57 2.80 -17.81 8.46
CA GLY A 57 1.63 -17.40 7.70
C GLY A 57 1.86 -17.32 6.20
N PRO A 58 0.80 -17.00 5.45
CA PRO A 58 0.89 -16.82 4.00
C PRO A 58 1.82 -15.65 3.62
N PRO A 59 2.37 -15.66 2.40
CA PRO A 59 3.21 -14.57 1.92
C PRO A 59 2.40 -13.27 1.81
N VAL A 60 3.08 -12.15 2.08
CA VAL A 60 2.48 -10.81 2.03
C VAL A 60 2.13 -10.41 0.60
N GLN A 61 1.03 -9.69 0.42
CA GLN A 61 0.66 -9.13 -0.89
C GLN A 61 1.75 -8.19 -1.40
N ARG A 62 2.08 -8.35 -2.69
CA ARG A 62 3.12 -7.59 -3.38
C ARG A 62 2.53 -6.43 -4.17
N PHE A 63 3.33 -5.38 -4.38
CA PHE A 63 2.93 -4.24 -5.20
C PHE A 63 2.68 -4.69 -6.65
N LEU A 64 1.54 -4.28 -7.22
CA LEU A 64 1.36 -4.40 -8.66
C LEU A 64 2.22 -3.35 -9.39
N PRO A 65 2.62 -3.61 -10.65
CA PRO A 65 3.37 -2.63 -11.44
C PRO A 65 2.67 -1.28 -11.60
N ALA A 66 1.34 -1.28 -11.69
CA ALA A 66 0.56 -0.05 -11.78
C ALA A 66 0.59 0.75 -10.46
N ASP A 67 0.41 0.08 -9.32
CA ASP A 67 0.37 0.71 -8.00
C ASP A 67 1.73 1.30 -7.63
N SER A 68 2.81 0.54 -7.88
CA SER A 68 4.18 1.02 -7.65
C SER A 68 4.52 2.22 -8.53
N GLN A 69 4.07 2.25 -9.79
CA GLN A 69 4.26 3.39 -10.68
C GLN A 69 3.48 4.62 -10.21
N GLN A 70 2.24 4.44 -9.77
CA GLN A 70 1.42 5.52 -9.22
C GLN A 70 2.05 6.10 -7.94
N LEU A 71 2.52 5.24 -7.03
CA LEU A 71 3.21 5.65 -5.82
C LEU A 71 4.50 6.43 -6.14
N ALA A 72 5.30 5.94 -7.10
CA ALA A 72 6.49 6.65 -7.58
C ALA A 72 6.17 8.08 -8.07
N GLN A 73 5.09 8.24 -8.82
CA GLN A 73 4.67 9.56 -9.33
C GLN A 73 4.23 10.51 -8.23
N GLY A 74 3.52 10.00 -7.21
CA GLY A 74 3.17 10.77 -6.01
C GLY A 74 4.42 11.27 -5.29
N LEU A 75 5.37 10.38 -5.03
CA LEU A 75 6.64 10.75 -4.38
C LEU A 75 7.52 11.66 -5.24
N ALA A 76 7.46 11.54 -6.57
CA ALA A 76 8.14 12.45 -7.48
C ALA A 76 7.60 13.88 -7.42
N ALA A 77 6.32 14.06 -7.07
CA ALA A 77 5.78 15.39 -6.81
C ALA A 77 6.39 15.98 -5.53
N SER A 78 6.47 15.20 -4.45
CA SER A 78 7.09 15.62 -3.18
C SER A 78 8.58 15.91 -3.34
N GLU A 79 9.31 15.11 -4.13
CA GLU A 79 10.73 15.35 -4.40
C GLU A 79 10.95 16.71 -5.08
N ARG A 80 10.12 17.10 -6.04
CA ARG A 80 10.24 18.39 -6.73
C ARG A 80 10.11 19.58 -5.78
N VAL A 81 9.38 19.41 -4.69
CA VAL A 81 9.12 20.46 -3.70
C VAL A 81 10.24 20.53 -2.66
N HIS A 82 10.67 19.39 -2.14
CA HIS A 82 11.63 19.35 -1.02
C HIS A 82 13.08 19.09 -1.44
N GLY A 83 13.33 18.71 -2.69
CA GLY A 83 14.65 18.31 -3.17
C GLY A 83 15.19 17.04 -2.48
N VAL A 84 14.29 16.17 -2.01
CA VAL A 84 14.61 14.91 -1.33
C VAL A 84 13.96 13.76 -2.07
N CYS A 85 14.74 12.72 -2.31
CA CYS A 85 14.30 11.49 -2.95
C CYS A 85 13.56 10.62 -1.93
N PHE A 86 12.25 10.48 -2.10
CA PHE A 86 11.42 9.72 -1.16
C PHE A 86 11.22 8.29 -1.66
N GLY A 87 11.37 7.32 -0.75
CA GLY A 87 11.30 5.89 -1.03
C GLY A 87 10.27 5.14 -0.20
N TRP A 88 9.96 3.94 -0.67
CA TRP A 88 9.21 2.93 0.07
C TRP A 88 9.86 1.57 -0.10
N LYS A 89 9.70 0.73 0.92
CA LYS A 89 10.11 -0.68 0.90
C LYS A 89 9.14 -1.50 1.75
N LEU A 90 8.45 -2.45 1.13
CA LEU A 90 7.59 -3.43 1.79
C LEU A 90 8.31 -4.77 1.83
N VAL A 91 8.63 -5.25 3.03
CA VAL A 91 9.33 -6.50 3.27
C VAL A 91 8.36 -7.53 3.85
N ASP A 92 8.30 -8.69 3.22
CA ASP A 92 7.69 -9.88 3.82
C ASP A 92 8.63 -10.40 4.91
N GLY A 93 8.22 -10.24 6.17
CA GLY A 93 9.00 -10.62 7.34
C GLY A 93 9.22 -12.13 7.48
N SER A 94 8.42 -12.97 6.80
CA SER A 94 8.56 -14.42 6.76
C SER A 94 9.55 -14.88 5.68
N THR A 95 9.42 -14.35 4.46
CA THR A 95 10.24 -14.79 3.30
C THR A 95 11.46 -13.89 3.02
N LYS A 96 11.54 -12.73 3.68
CA LYS A 96 12.54 -11.66 3.48
C LYS A 96 12.54 -11.07 2.06
N GLN A 97 11.53 -11.37 1.26
CA GLN A 97 11.36 -10.75 -0.04
C GLN A 97 10.87 -9.32 0.14
N ALA A 98 11.36 -8.40 -0.70
CA ALA A 98 11.01 -6.98 -0.59
C ALA A 98 10.59 -6.37 -1.93
N ASP A 99 9.50 -5.61 -1.92
CA ASP A 99 9.14 -4.67 -2.98
C ASP A 99 9.62 -3.29 -2.59
N GLN A 100 10.28 -2.59 -3.50
CA GLN A 100 10.85 -1.28 -3.21
C GLN A 100 10.73 -0.35 -4.40
N GLY A 101 10.83 0.94 -4.13
CA GLY A 101 10.95 1.97 -5.15
C GLY A 101 11.13 3.34 -4.53
N SER A 102 11.18 4.36 -5.39
CA SER A 102 11.31 5.75 -4.96
C SER A 102 10.63 6.69 -5.93
N SER A 103 10.73 7.98 -5.65
CA SER A 103 10.40 9.07 -6.57
C SER A 103 11.11 8.97 -7.93
N ARG A 104 12.16 8.13 -8.06
CA ARG A 104 12.83 7.81 -9.33
C ARG A 104 12.18 6.67 -10.12
N GLY A 105 11.23 5.96 -9.53
CA GLY A 105 10.49 4.88 -10.16
C GLY A 105 10.42 3.60 -9.31
N PRO A 106 9.57 2.64 -9.71
CA PRO A 106 9.54 1.31 -9.14
C PRO A 106 10.90 0.61 -9.25
N GLY A 107 11.29 -0.13 -8.22
CA GLY A 107 12.54 -0.91 -8.19
C GLY A 107 13.81 -0.08 -7.96
N VAL A 108 13.73 1.25 -7.95
CA VAL A 108 14.88 2.14 -7.69
C VAL A 108 14.88 2.56 -6.22
N PRO A 109 15.83 2.09 -5.39
CA PRO A 109 15.86 2.45 -3.97
C PRO A 109 16.24 3.93 -3.80
N ALA A 110 15.73 4.56 -2.75
CA ALA A 110 15.92 6.00 -2.55
C ALA A 110 17.36 6.37 -2.19
N ASP A 111 18.12 5.44 -1.59
CA ASP A 111 19.53 5.61 -1.21
C ASP A 111 20.51 5.81 -2.39
N THR A 112 20.03 5.61 -3.62
CA THR A 112 20.74 5.98 -4.85
C THR A 112 20.85 7.49 -5.05
N CYS A 113 19.99 8.25 -4.39
CA CYS A 113 19.99 9.71 -4.42
C CYS A 113 20.94 10.27 -3.33
N PRO A 114 21.66 11.39 -3.57
CA PRO A 114 22.52 11.99 -2.54
C PRO A 114 21.77 12.40 -1.26
N ARG A 115 20.50 12.80 -1.43
CA ARG A 115 19.61 13.26 -0.37
C ARG A 115 18.29 12.50 -0.44
N TRP A 116 18.02 11.66 0.55
CA TRP A 116 16.91 10.69 0.48
C TRP A 116 16.30 10.38 1.84
N ALA A 117 15.05 9.91 1.81
CA ALA A 117 14.38 9.30 2.96
C ALA A 117 13.46 8.17 2.47
N GLU A 118 13.45 7.03 3.16
CA GLU A 118 12.70 5.83 2.79
C GLU A 118 11.93 5.30 3.99
N VAL A 119 10.64 4.98 3.77
CA VAL A 119 9.86 4.18 4.73
C VAL A 119 10.05 2.71 4.41
N GLU A 120 10.60 1.96 5.37
CA GLU A 120 10.63 0.51 5.35
C GLU A 120 9.52 -0.04 6.25
N VAL A 121 8.63 -0.82 5.65
CA VAL A 121 7.55 -1.53 6.30
C VAL A 121 7.88 -3.01 6.25
N VAL A 122 7.84 -3.68 7.39
CA VAL A 122 7.96 -5.14 7.47
C VAL A 122 6.63 -5.71 7.95
N VAL A 123 6.07 -6.67 7.23
CA VAL A 123 4.83 -7.36 7.60
C VAL A 123 5.09 -8.86 7.61
N ALA A 124 4.68 -9.55 8.66
CA ALA A 124 4.75 -11.00 8.75
C ALA A 124 3.40 -11.51 9.23
N LEU A 125 2.75 -12.33 8.39
CA LEU A 125 1.45 -12.90 8.74
C LEU A 125 1.64 -14.13 9.64
N GLY A 126 0.81 -14.24 10.65
CA GLY A 126 0.70 -15.38 11.54
C GLY A 126 -0.06 -16.54 10.90
N SER A 127 -0.09 -17.67 11.59
CA SER A 127 -0.86 -18.85 11.19
C SER A 127 -1.52 -19.48 12.41
N GLY A 128 -2.81 -19.81 12.32
CA GLY A 128 -3.55 -20.35 13.46
C GLY A 128 -3.73 -19.28 14.54
N ASP A 129 -3.16 -19.52 15.72
CA ASP A 129 -3.23 -18.63 16.88
C ASP A 129 -2.02 -17.68 17.00
N ASP A 130 -1.06 -17.75 16.08
CA ASP A 130 0.07 -16.81 16.06
C ASP A 130 -0.43 -15.45 15.55
N PRO A 131 -0.14 -14.35 16.27
CA PRO A 131 -0.56 -13.01 15.84
C PRO A 131 0.23 -12.56 14.62
N ASP A 132 -0.41 -11.72 13.79
CA ASP A 132 0.28 -11.00 12.73
C ASP A 132 1.27 -10.01 13.35
N ALA A 133 2.33 -9.67 12.62
CA ALA A 133 3.32 -8.73 13.11
C ALA A 133 3.76 -7.74 12.06
N ALA A 134 3.93 -6.48 12.48
CA ALA A 134 4.40 -5.43 11.60
C ALA A 134 5.44 -4.52 12.28
N ALA A 135 6.23 -3.83 11.46
CA ALA A 135 7.08 -2.74 11.92
C ALA A 135 7.19 -1.67 10.83
N VAL A 136 7.29 -0.41 11.25
CA VAL A 136 7.57 0.73 10.37
C VAL A 136 8.85 1.38 10.82
N ARG A 137 9.78 1.57 9.89
CA ARG A 137 11.09 2.19 10.11
C ARG A 137 11.31 3.25 9.05
N VAL A 138 11.95 4.35 9.44
CA VAL A 138 12.37 5.38 8.50
C VAL A 138 13.90 5.43 8.48
N SER A 139 14.46 5.37 7.28
CA SER A 139 15.88 5.61 7.02
C SER A 139 16.02 6.84 6.13
N GLY A 140 17.17 7.49 6.16
CA GLY A 140 17.42 8.66 5.33
C GLY A 140 18.80 9.26 5.53
N SER A 141 19.10 10.26 4.69
CA SER A 141 20.35 11.00 4.73
C SER A 141 20.60 11.64 6.12
N PRO A 142 21.87 11.80 6.54
CA PRO A 142 22.20 12.30 7.88
C PRO A 142 21.65 13.70 8.21
N ASP A 143 21.37 14.52 7.20
CA ASP A 143 20.84 15.88 7.34
C ASP A 143 19.33 15.96 7.57
N LEU A 144 18.60 14.84 7.39
CA LEU A 144 17.14 14.78 7.57
C LEU A 144 16.77 14.33 8.99
N ARG A 145 17.39 14.93 10.00
CA ARG A 145 17.16 14.56 11.41
C ARG A 145 16.36 15.65 12.12
N PRO A 146 15.45 15.28 13.04
CA PRO A 146 15.11 13.91 13.45
C PRO A 146 14.21 13.17 12.45
N LEU A 147 14.34 11.84 12.36
CA LEU A 147 13.44 11.01 11.53
C LEU A 147 12.17 10.65 12.32
N PRO A 148 11.02 10.50 11.63
CA PRO A 148 9.80 9.97 12.22
C PRO A 148 10.01 8.56 12.77
N THR A 149 9.27 8.27 13.83
CA THR A 149 9.18 7.00 14.54
C THR A 149 7.86 6.33 14.23
N GLN A 150 7.74 5.04 14.56
CA GLN A 150 6.54 4.25 14.32
C GLN A 150 5.26 4.87 14.90
N SER A 151 5.33 5.57 16.04
CA SER A 151 4.15 6.22 16.65
C SER A 151 3.61 7.39 15.82
N ASP A 152 4.45 8.09 15.06
CA ASP A 152 4.02 9.21 14.22
C ASP A 152 3.12 8.74 13.06
N PHE A 153 3.30 7.48 12.65
CA PHE A 153 2.51 6.86 11.58
C PHE A 153 1.12 6.42 12.05
N VAL A 154 0.91 6.24 13.36
CA VAL A 154 -0.40 5.86 13.93
C VAL A 154 -1.42 6.98 13.71
N GLU A 155 -1.02 8.24 13.82
CA GLU A 155 -1.88 9.39 13.53
C GLU A 155 -2.30 9.47 12.05
N LEU A 156 -1.51 8.86 11.18
CA LEU A 156 -1.83 8.68 9.77
C LEU A 156 -2.64 7.40 9.50
N GLY A 157 -3.08 6.66 10.52
CA GLY A 157 -3.80 5.38 10.36
C GLY A 157 -2.94 4.21 9.90
N VAL A 158 -1.61 4.32 9.98
CA VAL A 158 -0.68 3.24 9.65
C VAL A 158 -0.38 2.46 10.94
N THR A 159 -1.17 1.40 11.17
CA THR A 159 -1.06 0.49 12.33
C THR A 159 -0.70 -0.92 11.86
N ALA A 160 -0.33 -1.80 12.80
CA ALA A 160 0.00 -3.19 12.50
C ALA A 160 -1.21 -3.96 11.92
N ASP A 161 -2.42 -3.69 12.43
CA ASP A 161 -3.66 -4.29 11.94
C ASP A 161 -3.94 -3.87 10.49
N ALA A 162 -3.87 -2.57 10.21
CA ALA A 162 -4.05 -2.05 8.85
C ALA A 162 -2.98 -2.60 7.89
N LEU A 163 -1.73 -2.75 8.36
CA LEU A 163 -0.65 -3.33 7.57
C LEU A 163 -0.80 -4.83 7.32
N ALA A 164 -1.38 -5.58 8.26
CA ALA A 164 -1.67 -7.00 8.08
C ALA A 164 -2.82 -7.20 7.08
N GLU A 165 -3.85 -6.35 7.15
CA GLU A 165 -5.02 -6.42 6.27
C GLU A 165 -4.72 -5.92 4.85
N GLU A 166 -4.09 -4.75 4.72
CA GLU A 166 -3.85 -4.07 3.45
C GLU A 166 -2.39 -3.58 3.31
N PRO A 167 -1.39 -4.48 3.26
CA PRO A 167 0.03 -4.13 3.33
C PRO A 167 0.48 -3.16 2.22
N VAL A 168 -0.07 -3.31 1.00
CA VAL A 168 0.31 -2.50 -0.17
C VAL A 168 -0.23 -1.07 -0.05
N SER A 169 -1.52 -0.89 0.21
CA SER A 169 -2.14 0.44 0.28
C SER A 169 -1.63 1.23 1.49
N VAL A 170 -1.51 0.58 2.65
CA VAL A 170 -1.05 1.21 3.89
C VAL A 170 0.45 1.54 3.83
N THR A 171 1.28 0.73 3.19
CA THR A 171 2.68 1.12 2.89
C THR A 171 2.75 2.33 1.96
N GLY A 172 1.91 2.38 0.93
CA GLY A 172 1.82 3.54 0.04
C GLY A 172 1.42 4.82 0.78
N GLN A 173 0.45 4.72 1.70
CA GLN A 173 0.04 5.82 2.58
C GLN A 173 1.18 6.28 3.49
N ALA A 174 1.89 5.36 4.13
CA ALA A 174 3.04 5.68 4.95
C ALA A 174 4.12 6.42 4.15
N ALA A 175 4.44 5.95 2.94
CA ALA A 175 5.42 6.58 2.07
C ALA A 175 4.99 7.99 1.61
N LEU A 176 3.71 8.18 1.25
CA LEU A 176 3.17 9.49 0.86
C LEU A 176 3.05 10.46 2.03
N GLY A 177 2.85 9.96 3.26
CA GLY A 177 2.82 10.75 4.48
C GLY A 177 4.21 11.16 5.01
N LEU A 178 5.26 10.42 4.65
CA LEU A 178 6.62 10.68 5.14
C LEU A 178 7.11 12.14 4.94
N PRO A 179 6.93 12.80 3.78
CA PRO A 179 7.33 14.19 3.61
C PRO A 179 6.67 15.14 4.62
N LEU A 180 5.38 14.93 4.91
CA LEU A 180 4.64 15.72 5.90
C LEU A 180 5.21 15.50 7.31
N LEU A 181 5.39 14.24 7.72
CA LEU A 181 5.98 13.92 9.02
C LEU A 181 7.39 14.51 9.18
N LEU A 182 8.19 14.54 8.12
CA LEU A 182 9.50 15.17 8.15
C LEU A 182 9.43 16.70 8.30
N VAL A 183 8.41 17.35 7.73
CA VAL A 183 8.15 18.78 7.97
C VAL A 183 7.75 19.03 9.42
N GLU A 184 6.83 18.23 9.96
CA GLU A 184 6.36 18.35 11.35
C GLU A 184 7.48 18.12 12.37
N ARG A 185 8.39 17.19 12.07
CA ARG A 185 9.61 16.94 12.86
C ARG A 185 10.70 18.00 12.65
N GLY A 186 10.50 18.96 11.76
CA GLY A 186 11.45 20.04 11.45
C GLY A 186 12.67 19.60 10.63
N ALA A 187 12.66 18.38 10.08
CA ALA A 187 13.71 17.87 9.20
C ALA A 187 13.59 18.44 7.78
N LEU A 188 12.39 18.89 7.39
CA LEU A 188 12.14 19.59 6.14
C LEU A 188 11.44 20.92 6.40
N THR A 189 11.65 21.87 5.49
CA THR A 189 10.90 23.13 5.48
C THR A 189 9.57 22.91 4.79
N ALA A 190 8.49 23.43 5.39
CA ALA A 190 7.18 23.47 4.75
C ALA A 190 7.27 24.26 3.42
N PRO A 191 6.62 23.78 2.34
CA PRO A 191 6.56 24.54 1.11
C PRO A 191 5.87 25.89 1.35
N PRO A 192 6.28 26.98 0.68
CA PRO A 192 5.58 28.25 0.80
C PRO A 192 4.14 28.07 0.32
N GLU A 193 3.19 28.52 1.14
CA GLU A 193 1.78 28.56 0.76
C GLU A 193 1.65 29.39 -0.53
N PRO A 194 0.96 28.89 -1.58
CA PRO A 194 0.73 29.65 -2.79
C PRO A 194 -0.20 30.84 -2.50
N GLY A 195 0.38 31.94 -2.01
CA GLY A 195 -0.35 33.15 -1.62
C GLY A 195 0.49 34.21 -0.90
N GLU A 196 1.61 33.85 -0.28
CA GLU A 196 2.40 34.79 0.53
C GLU A 196 3.50 35.47 -0.30
N ALA A 197 3.09 36.27 -1.27
CA ALA A 197 4.00 37.21 -1.93
C ALA A 197 4.30 38.37 -0.96
N PRO A 198 5.59 38.70 -0.68
CA PRO A 198 5.94 39.85 0.13
C PRO A 198 5.59 41.12 -0.65
N GLY A 199 4.46 41.73 -0.27
CA GLY A 199 3.91 42.91 -0.96
C GLY A 199 2.45 42.78 -1.41
N SER A 200 1.77 41.65 -1.18
CA SER A 200 0.31 41.60 -1.30
C SER A 200 -0.33 42.46 -0.21
N GLY A 201 -0.73 43.67 -0.59
CA GLY A 201 -1.58 44.52 0.22
C GLY A 201 -2.79 43.75 0.73
N ALA A 202 -3.23 44.13 1.94
CA ALA A 202 -4.37 43.59 2.68
C ALA A 202 -5.30 42.76 1.78
N VAL A 203 -5.24 41.43 1.96
CA VAL A 203 -6.25 40.51 1.42
C VAL A 203 -7.60 41.17 1.73
N PRO A 204 -8.41 41.53 0.72
CA PRO A 204 -9.70 42.13 0.96
C PRO A 204 -10.44 41.25 1.98
N PRO A 205 -10.98 41.82 3.07
CA PRO A 205 -11.67 41.02 4.07
C PRO A 205 -12.67 40.14 3.34
N LEU A 206 -12.59 38.84 3.61
CA LEU A 206 -13.50 37.85 3.06
C LEU A 206 -14.91 38.46 3.06
N PRO A 207 -15.59 38.51 1.91
CA PRO A 207 -16.93 39.06 1.86
C PRO A 207 -17.75 38.35 2.94
N PRO A 208 -18.50 39.10 3.77
CA PRO A 208 -19.29 38.50 4.83
C PRO A 208 -20.10 37.35 4.23
N ALA A 209 -20.12 36.21 4.92
CA ALA A 209 -20.94 35.05 4.58
C ALA A 209 -22.43 35.44 4.64
N GLY A 210 -22.86 36.19 3.64
CA GLY A 210 -24.20 36.71 3.42
C GLY A 210 -24.74 36.02 2.18
N GLY A 211 -25.80 35.25 2.39
CA GLY A 211 -26.44 34.36 1.44
C GLY A 211 -26.49 34.80 -0.02
N ALA A 212 -25.93 33.95 -0.87
CA ALA A 212 -26.37 33.67 -2.23
C ALA A 212 -26.04 32.18 -2.49
N GLY A 213 -26.91 31.19 -2.27
CA GLY A 213 -28.35 31.21 -2.44
C GLY A 213 -28.76 30.79 -3.85
N SER A 214 -28.21 29.72 -4.43
CA SER A 214 -28.90 28.91 -5.47
C SER A 214 -28.22 27.61 -5.94
N SER A 215 -27.00 27.26 -5.51
CA SER A 215 -26.29 26.09 -6.06
C SER A 215 -25.98 24.95 -5.07
N SER A 216 -26.13 25.16 -3.75
CA SER A 216 -25.92 24.08 -2.76
C SER A 216 -27.10 23.11 -2.66
N TRP A 217 -28.35 23.55 -2.90
CA TRP A 217 -29.52 22.67 -2.83
C TRP A 217 -29.52 21.58 -3.91
N MET A 218 -28.93 21.85 -5.08
CA MET A 218 -28.76 20.85 -6.14
C MET A 218 -27.66 19.84 -5.81
N LEU A 219 -26.61 20.25 -5.09
CA LEU A 219 -25.57 19.33 -4.61
C LEU A 219 -26.04 18.46 -3.43
N TRP A 220 -26.81 19.03 -2.51
CA TRP A 220 -27.46 18.26 -1.44
C TRP A 220 -28.60 17.38 -1.97
N GLY A 221 -29.33 17.85 -2.97
CA GLY A 221 -30.38 17.07 -3.65
C GLY A 221 -29.83 15.88 -4.42
N SER A 222 -28.66 16.00 -5.06
CA SER A 222 -28.02 14.87 -5.74
C SER A 222 -27.44 13.84 -4.77
N LEU A 223 -26.86 14.28 -3.65
CA LEU A 223 -26.44 13.37 -2.56
C LEU A 223 -27.63 12.66 -1.91
N GLY A 224 -28.72 13.38 -1.63
CA GLY A 224 -29.96 12.79 -1.10
C GLY A 224 -30.62 11.82 -2.07
N GLY A 225 -30.60 12.13 -3.37
CA GLY A 225 -31.13 11.26 -4.43
C GLY A 225 -30.36 9.94 -4.56
N LEU A 226 -29.03 9.98 -4.55
CA LEU A 226 -28.19 8.77 -4.58
C LEU A 226 -28.36 7.92 -3.32
N GLY A 227 -28.43 8.55 -2.14
CA GLY A 227 -28.72 7.87 -0.88
C GLY A 227 -30.07 7.15 -0.91
N ALA A 228 -31.12 7.81 -1.43
CA ALA A 228 -32.45 7.21 -1.54
C ALA A 228 -32.48 6.01 -2.51
N VAL A 229 -31.76 6.08 -3.64
CA VAL A 229 -31.66 4.96 -4.59
C VAL A 229 -30.98 3.75 -3.96
N ALA A 230 -29.91 3.95 -3.19
CA ALA A 230 -29.22 2.86 -2.48
C ALA A 230 -30.14 2.19 -1.44
N VAL A 231 -30.89 2.96 -0.66
CA VAL A 231 -31.85 2.43 0.33
C VAL A 231 -32.98 1.66 -0.36
N VAL A 232 -33.53 2.18 -1.47
CA VAL A 232 -34.58 1.48 -2.23
C VAL A 232 -34.05 0.17 -2.82
N ALA A 233 -32.83 0.15 -3.37
CA ALA A 233 -32.22 -1.07 -3.88
C ALA A 233 -32.00 -2.11 -2.76
N LEU A 234 -31.58 -1.69 -1.57
CA LEU A 234 -31.43 -2.55 -0.40
C LEU A 234 -32.76 -3.15 0.07
N VAL A 235 -33.81 -2.33 0.16
CA VAL A 235 -35.15 -2.77 0.58
C VAL A 235 -35.76 -3.73 -0.45
N LEU A 236 -35.60 -3.44 -1.76
CA LEU A 236 -36.06 -4.33 -2.82
C LEU A 236 -35.26 -5.65 -2.86
N GLY A 237 -33.95 -5.60 -2.63
CA GLY A 237 -33.10 -6.79 -2.49
C GLY A 237 -33.51 -7.67 -1.32
N PHE A 238 -33.78 -7.08 -0.15
CA PHE A 238 -34.29 -7.79 1.02
C PHE A 238 -35.66 -8.43 0.77
N ARG A 239 -36.57 -7.70 0.11
CA ARG A 239 -37.90 -8.24 -0.25
C ARG A 239 -37.85 -9.34 -1.30
N ALA A 240 -36.92 -9.26 -2.26
CA ALA A 240 -36.71 -10.33 -3.24
C ALA A 240 -36.18 -11.60 -2.55
N ARG A 241 -35.22 -11.44 -1.64
CA ARG A 241 -34.64 -12.55 -0.87
C ARG A 241 -35.66 -13.19 0.10
N SER A 242 -36.51 -12.40 0.74
CA SER A 242 -37.54 -12.92 1.65
C SER A 242 -38.62 -13.73 0.93
N ARG A 243 -38.91 -13.43 -0.34
CA ARG A 243 -39.87 -14.20 -1.15
C ARG A 243 -39.30 -15.50 -1.70
N GLN A 244 -37.98 -15.60 -1.85
CA GLN A 244 -37.32 -16.84 -2.26
C GLN A 244 -37.30 -17.88 -1.13
N GLY A 245 -37.25 -17.45 0.13
CA GLY A 245 -37.30 -18.36 1.29
C GLY A 245 -38.65 -19.07 1.48
N ALA A 246 -39.75 -18.51 0.98
CA ALA A 246 -41.10 -19.10 1.14
C ALA A 246 -41.44 -20.17 0.08
N ALA A 247 -40.61 -20.32 -0.97
CA ALA A 247 -40.82 -21.31 -2.03
C ALA A 247 -40.05 -22.63 -1.79
N SER A 248 -39.24 -22.71 -0.73
CA SER A 248 -38.40 -23.88 -0.43
C SER A 248 -39.02 -24.90 0.54
N ASP A 249 -40.23 -24.67 1.03
CA ASP A 249 -40.95 -25.60 1.93
C ASP A 249 -41.87 -26.60 1.20
N THR A 250 -41.65 -26.84 -0.10
CA THR A 250 -42.25 -28.02 -0.75
C THR A 250 -41.37 -29.24 -0.46
N PRO A 251 -41.86 -30.30 0.19
CA PRO A 251 -41.08 -31.50 0.46
C PRO A 251 -40.57 -32.08 -0.86
N ALA A 252 -39.26 -32.04 -1.07
CA ALA A 252 -38.64 -32.67 -2.22
C ALA A 252 -38.85 -34.19 -2.12
N PRO A 253 -39.27 -34.87 -3.20
CA PRO A 253 -39.29 -36.33 -3.23
C PRO A 253 -37.88 -36.89 -2.99
N PRO A 254 -37.75 -38.06 -2.35
CA PRO A 254 -36.45 -38.64 -2.04
C PRO A 254 -35.63 -38.82 -3.34
N PRO A 255 -34.33 -38.48 -3.34
CA PRO A 255 -33.50 -38.63 -4.51
C PRO A 255 -33.47 -40.12 -4.93
N PRO A 256 -33.56 -40.43 -6.23
CA PRO A 256 -33.32 -41.78 -6.72
C PRO A 256 -31.93 -42.23 -6.27
N GLY A 257 -31.86 -43.44 -5.69
CA GLY A 257 -30.62 -44.01 -5.17
C GLY A 257 -29.50 -44.00 -6.21
N PRO A 258 -28.24 -43.84 -5.79
CA PRO A 258 -27.11 -43.80 -6.71
C PRO A 258 -27.04 -45.11 -7.52
N PRO A 259 -26.76 -45.04 -8.83
CA PRO A 259 -26.51 -46.24 -9.62
C PRO A 259 -25.34 -47.03 -9.01
N PRO A 260 -25.34 -48.37 -9.13
CA PRO A 260 -24.23 -49.20 -8.65
C PRO A 260 -22.92 -48.67 -9.22
N GLY A 261 -22.02 -48.23 -8.34
CA GLY A 261 -20.72 -47.72 -8.74
C GLY A 261 -19.92 -48.80 -9.49
N PRO A 262 -19.07 -48.42 -10.44
CA PRO A 262 -18.14 -49.34 -11.07
C PRO A 262 -17.24 -50.01 -10.02
N PRO A 263 -16.79 -51.25 -10.26
CA PRO A 263 -15.92 -51.97 -9.34
C PRO A 263 -14.63 -51.16 -9.05
N PRO A 264 -14.07 -51.27 -7.83
CA PRO A 264 -12.91 -50.51 -7.42
C PRO A 264 -11.72 -50.78 -8.36
N PRO A 265 -10.94 -49.74 -8.71
CA PRO A 265 -9.70 -49.92 -9.46
C PRO A 265 -8.78 -50.88 -8.71
N GLY A 266 -8.25 -51.87 -9.42
CA GLY A 266 -7.24 -52.78 -8.88
C GLY A 266 -6.01 -52.02 -8.34
N PRO A 267 -5.23 -52.67 -7.47
CA PRO A 267 -4.04 -52.05 -6.88
C PRO A 267 -3.09 -51.55 -7.98
N PRO A 268 -2.48 -50.35 -7.80
CA PRO A 268 -1.58 -49.77 -8.78
C PRO A 268 -0.41 -50.72 -9.03
N GLY A 269 -0.21 -51.08 -10.30
CA GLY A 269 0.95 -51.84 -10.74
C GLY A 269 2.25 -51.07 -10.44
N PRO A 270 3.38 -51.79 -10.28
CA PRO A 270 4.67 -51.17 -10.04
C PRO A 270 5.02 -50.21 -11.18
N PRO A 271 5.61 -49.03 -10.88
CA PRO A 271 5.95 -48.06 -11.90
C PRO A 271 6.95 -48.65 -12.90
N PRO A 272 6.76 -48.44 -14.21
CA PRO A 272 7.73 -48.85 -15.21
C PRO A 272 9.07 -48.15 -14.94
N ALA A 273 10.15 -48.94 -14.92
CA ALA A 273 11.50 -48.43 -14.76
C ALA A 273 11.80 -47.43 -15.90
N GLY A 274 11.90 -46.16 -15.53
CA GLY A 274 12.30 -45.10 -16.46
C GLY A 274 13.71 -45.35 -17.01
N PRO A 275 14.01 -44.86 -18.23
CA PRO A 275 15.34 -44.96 -18.80
C PRO A 275 16.39 -44.28 -17.88
N PRO A 276 17.63 -44.79 -17.84
CA PRO A 276 18.69 -44.22 -17.02
C PRO A 276 18.91 -42.75 -17.40
N GLY A 277 18.74 -41.87 -16.41
CA GLY A 277 19.02 -40.44 -16.57
C GLY A 277 20.49 -40.20 -16.92
N PRO A 278 20.80 -39.12 -17.66
CA PRO A 278 22.17 -38.75 -17.96
C PRO A 278 22.96 -38.51 -16.67
N PRO A 279 24.27 -38.81 -16.66
CA PRO A 279 25.11 -38.61 -15.49
C PRO A 279 25.11 -37.14 -15.07
N PRO A 280 25.14 -36.85 -13.75
CA PRO A 280 25.19 -35.48 -13.25
C PRO A 280 26.41 -34.76 -13.81
N ALA A 281 26.19 -33.56 -14.38
CA ALA A 281 27.25 -32.67 -14.80
C ALA A 281 28.13 -32.36 -13.57
N GLY A 282 29.42 -32.70 -13.66
CA GLY A 282 30.39 -32.43 -12.60
C GLY A 282 30.47 -30.94 -12.28
N PRO A 283 30.97 -30.59 -11.08
CA PRO A 283 31.12 -29.21 -10.66
C PRO A 283 31.97 -28.42 -11.66
N PRO A 284 31.60 -27.18 -12.00
CA PRO A 284 32.38 -26.34 -12.91
C PRO A 284 33.79 -26.16 -12.34
N GLY A 285 34.78 -26.54 -13.15
CA GLY A 285 36.19 -26.35 -12.81
C GLY A 285 36.52 -24.86 -12.64
N PRO A 286 37.56 -24.54 -11.85
CA PRO A 286 37.99 -23.16 -11.64
C PRO A 286 38.42 -22.53 -12.98
N PHE A 287 37.88 -21.35 -13.27
CA PHE A 287 38.27 -20.57 -14.44
C PHE A 287 39.76 -20.17 -14.35
N PRO A 288 40.57 -20.40 -15.40
CA PRO A 288 41.96 -19.96 -15.42
C PRO A 288 42.00 -18.43 -15.48
N GLY A 289 42.44 -17.78 -14.39
CA GLY A 289 42.65 -16.33 -14.35
C GLY A 289 42.19 -15.62 -13.07
N GLN A 290 41.49 -16.28 -12.14
CA GLN A 290 41.20 -15.68 -10.85
C GLN A 290 42.42 -15.77 -9.91
N ALA A 291 43.02 -14.62 -9.62
CA ALA A 291 43.97 -14.49 -8.54
C ALA A 291 43.26 -14.89 -7.21
N PRO A 292 43.92 -15.67 -6.33
CA PRO A 292 43.33 -16.06 -5.06
C PRO A 292 42.94 -14.82 -4.26
N PRO A 293 41.78 -14.81 -3.59
CA PRO A 293 41.36 -13.70 -2.76
C PRO A 293 42.43 -13.45 -1.67
N PRO A 294 42.75 -12.18 -1.35
CA PRO A 294 43.70 -11.85 -0.30
C PRO A 294 43.28 -12.54 1.00
N GLY A 295 44.22 -13.28 1.58
CA GLY A 295 43.99 -14.05 2.81
C GLY A 295 43.40 -13.18 3.91
N ARG A 296 42.40 -13.70 4.62
CA ARG A 296 41.79 -13.00 5.76
C ARG A 296 42.88 -12.63 6.76
N PRO A 297 42.89 -11.39 7.29
CA PRO A 297 43.77 -11.03 8.38
C PRO A 297 43.49 -11.93 9.60
N PRO A 298 44.53 -12.26 10.40
CA PRO A 298 44.39 -13.11 11.58
C PRO A 298 43.37 -12.49 12.54
N GLN A 299 42.42 -13.31 13.00
CA GLN A 299 41.47 -12.88 14.01
C GLN A 299 42.21 -12.61 15.32
N PRO A 300 41.93 -11.48 16.01
CA PRO A 300 42.48 -11.22 17.33
C PRO A 300 41.97 -12.28 18.33
N PRO A 301 42.78 -12.64 19.34
CA PRO A 301 42.38 -13.61 20.35
C PRO A 301 41.16 -13.10 21.15
N PRO A 302 40.29 -14.02 21.61
CA PRO A 302 39.15 -13.66 22.43
C PRO A 302 39.60 -13.02 23.76
N TRP A 303 38.98 -11.90 24.13
CA TRP A 303 39.24 -11.21 25.38
C TRP A 303 38.87 -12.09 26.59
N PRO A 304 39.65 -12.07 27.67
CA PRO A 304 39.31 -12.78 28.89
C PRO A 304 38.05 -12.19 29.55
N PRO A 305 37.22 -13.02 30.21
CA PRO A 305 36.03 -12.56 30.91
C PRO A 305 36.43 -11.59 32.04
N GLY A 306 35.85 -10.39 32.01
CA GLY A 306 36.04 -9.39 33.05
C GLY A 306 35.42 -9.84 34.38
N PRO A 307 35.98 -9.42 35.53
CA PRO A 307 35.42 -9.73 36.84
C PRO A 307 34.06 -9.02 37.01
N GLY A 308 33.02 -9.82 37.23
CA GLY A 308 31.68 -9.34 37.54
C GLY A 308 31.66 -8.49 38.81
N ARG A 309 30.84 -7.44 38.78
CA ARG A 309 30.37 -6.71 39.95
C ARG A 309 28.92 -7.10 40.22
#